data_AF-A0A074W3N9-F1
#
_entry.id   AF-A0A074W3N9-F1
#
_cell.length_a   1.000
_cell.length_b   1.000
_cell.length_c   1.000
_cell.angle_alpha   90.00
_cell.angle_beta   90.00
_cell.angle_gamma   90.00
#
_symmetry.space_group_name_H-M   'P 1'
#
loop_
_entity.id
_entity.type
_entity.pdbx_description
1 polymer ?
#
loop_
_entity_poly.entity_id
_entity_poly.type
_entity_poly.pdbx_seq_one_letter_code
_entity_poly.pdbx_strand_id
1 'polypeptide(L)'
;GGDLDLHNTKIKKIQDNLNVNGTLDLYRTKIKKLPKNLFVKNELFLSNTRVKTLPSDLKVEGDLWLSSSSIKKLPDNLKLNGDLYLQDTNIKQLPKNLFVKRQLSIRNTKISVLPEDLMFGSIELDIKKIKNIVYKKCHSIKAFIFTVYLQGEIKLVYNGSLIGNLEEFEQFTDKLFLKAEADEFKQIARDCAAQLKQKLSLE
;
A
#
# COMPACT_ATOMS: atom_id res chain seq x y z
N GLY A 1 -13.71 27.04 -6.12
CA GLY A 1 -13.37 25.87 -5.29
C GLY A 1 -12.05 25.34 -5.75
N GLY A 2 -11.05 25.34 -4.89
CA GLY A 2 -9.68 24.93 -5.18
C GLY A 2 -9.10 24.26 -3.93
N ASP A 3 -7.81 24.48 -3.69
CA ASP A 3 -7.13 23.93 -2.51
C ASP A 3 -7.61 24.59 -1.21
N LEU A 4 -7.61 23.81 -0.13
CA LEU A 4 -7.85 24.28 1.23
C LEU A 4 -6.61 23.95 2.07
N ASP A 5 -5.77 24.97 2.25
CA ASP A 5 -4.58 24.88 3.08
C ASP A 5 -4.92 25.24 4.55
N LEU A 6 -4.80 24.25 5.43
CA LEU A 6 -4.92 24.39 6.88
C LEU A 6 -3.63 23.91 7.59
N HIS A 7 -2.53 23.79 6.86
CA HIS A 7 -1.23 23.36 7.35
C HIS A 7 -0.83 24.13 8.61
N ASN A 8 -0.44 23.40 9.65
CA ASN A 8 0.11 23.94 10.91
C ASN A 8 -0.82 24.92 11.63
N THR A 9 -2.11 24.94 11.28
CA THR A 9 -3.11 25.73 11.99
C THR A 9 -3.50 25.05 13.31
N LYS A 10 -4.18 25.81 14.18
CA LYS A 10 -4.72 25.29 15.45
C LYS A 10 -6.08 24.59 15.28
N ILE A 11 -6.50 24.27 14.04
CA ILE A 11 -7.78 23.61 13.75
C ILE A 11 -7.90 22.30 14.53
N LYS A 12 -9.07 22.07 15.13
CA LYS A 12 -9.38 20.87 15.92
C LYS A 12 -10.57 20.07 15.38
N LYS A 13 -11.43 20.73 14.59
CA LYS A 13 -12.67 20.20 14.02
C LYS A 13 -12.93 20.88 12.68
N ILE A 14 -13.56 20.15 11.78
CA ILE A 14 -14.09 20.62 10.50
C ILE A 14 -15.55 20.15 10.47
N GLN A 15 -16.43 20.94 9.85
CA GLN A 15 -17.84 20.57 9.72
C GLN A 15 -18.03 19.43 8.72
N ASP A 16 -19.07 18.62 8.95
CA ASP A 16 -19.47 17.54 8.06
C ASP A 16 -19.82 18.05 6.65
N ASN A 17 -19.71 17.19 5.64
CA ASN A 17 -20.02 17.47 4.24
C ASN A 17 -19.06 18.50 3.58
N LEU A 18 -17.82 18.59 4.06
CA LEU A 18 -16.79 19.38 3.39
C LEU A 18 -16.45 18.76 2.03
N ASN A 19 -16.59 19.56 0.97
CA ASN A 19 -16.14 19.23 -0.38
C ASN A 19 -14.97 20.16 -0.75
N VAL A 20 -13.81 19.57 -1.04
CA VAL A 20 -12.61 20.26 -1.52
C VAL A 20 -12.34 19.85 -2.97
N ASN A 21 -12.57 20.77 -3.91
CA ASN A 21 -12.34 20.56 -5.35
C ASN A 21 -10.85 20.55 -5.75
N GLY A 22 -9.94 20.59 -4.78
CA GLY A 22 -8.49 20.51 -4.94
C GLY A 22 -7.87 19.66 -3.82
N THR A 23 -6.73 20.10 -3.31
CA THR A 23 -6.00 19.49 -2.20
C THR A 23 -6.49 20.01 -0.85
N LEU A 24 -6.60 19.12 0.14
CA LEU A 24 -6.85 19.46 1.54
C LEU A 24 -5.58 19.21 2.36
N ASP A 25 -4.93 20.28 2.79
CA ASP A 25 -3.75 20.18 3.65
C ASP A 25 -4.10 20.33 5.12
N LEU A 26 -4.01 19.24 5.88
CA LEU A 26 -4.17 19.20 7.34
C LEU A 26 -2.86 18.81 8.04
N TYR A 27 -1.73 18.89 7.35
CA TYR A 27 -0.41 18.57 7.87
C TYR A 27 -0.11 19.33 9.17
N ARG A 28 0.42 18.61 10.16
CA ARG A 28 0.78 19.16 11.49
C ARG A 28 -0.36 19.88 12.23
N THR A 29 -1.62 19.62 11.91
CA THR A 29 -2.75 20.17 12.67
C THR A 29 -3.06 19.32 13.92
N LYS A 30 -3.89 19.88 14.82
CA LYS A 30 -4.34 19.18 16.05
C LYS A 30 -5.64 18.40 15.86
N ILE A 31 -6.09 18.21 14.61
CA ILE A 31 -7.31 17.49 14.29
C ILE A 31 -7.24 16.04 14.78
N LYS A 32 -8.34 15.56 15.36
CA LYS A 32 -8.45 14.20 15.93
C LYS A 32 -9.39 13.29 15.14
N LYS A 33 -10.30 13.88 14.36
CA LYS A 33 -11.32 13.21 13.56
C LYS A 33 -11.57 14.04 12.31
N LEU A 34 -11.71 13.37 11.18
CA LEU A 34 -12.19 14.00 9.94
C LEU A 34 -13.71 14.16 9.99
N PRO A 35 -14.26 15.13 9.25
CA PRO A 35 -15.70 15.26 9.08
C PRO A 35 -16.28 14.06 8.33
N LYS A 36 -17.56 13.77 8.57
CA LYS A 36 -18.32 12.82 7.74
C LYS A 36 -18.52 13.39 6.33
N ASN A 37 -18.70 12.50 5.35
CA ASN A 37 -18.90 12.84 3.95
C ASN A 37 -17.81 13.78 3.40
N LEU A 38 -16.55 13.60 3.83
CA LEU A 38 -15.42 14.37 3.31
C LEU A 38 -15.10 13.91 1.89
N PHE A 39 -15.13 14.86 0.94
CA PHE A 39 -14.66 14.66 -0.43
C PHE A 39 -13.45 15.56 -0.71
N VAL A 40 -12.39 14.96 -1.24
CA VAL A 40 -11.18 15.65 -1.69
C VAL A 40 -10.82 15.18 -3.09
N LYS A 41 -10.78 16.09 -4.06
CA LYS A 41 -10.52 15.76 -5.47
C LYS A 41 -9.07 15.38 -5.75
N ASN A 42 -8.12 16.05 -5.11
CA ASN A 42 -6.70 15.78 -5.34
C ASN A 42 -6.14 15.05 -4.12
N GLU A 43 -5.28 15.70 -3.35
CA GLU A 43 -4.51 15.07 -2.29
C GLU A 43 -5.06 15.44 -0.91
N LEU A 44 -4.99 14.49 0.04
CA LEU A 44 -5.34 14.70 1.44
C LEU A 44 -4.11 14.49 2.32
N PHE A 45 -3.59 15.58 2.88
CA PHE A 45 -2.45 15.55 3.80
C PHE A 45 -2.89 15.43 5.25
N LEU A 46 -2.61 14.28 5.88
CA LEU A 46 -2.90 13.98 7.29
C LEU A 46 -1.65 13.58 8.08
N SER A 47 -0.48 13.77 7.49
CA SER A 47 0.78 13.46 8.14
C SER A 47 0.97 14.34 9.38
N ASN A 48 1.54 13.75 10.44
CA ASN A 48 1.69 14.40 11.76
C ASN A 48 0.39 14.90 12.42
N THR A 49 -0.77 14.33 12.07
CA THR A 49 -2.05 14.61 12.76
C THR A 49 -2.34 13.61 13.87
N ARG A 50 -3.35 13.91 14.70
CA ARG A 50 -3.82 13.04 15.79
C ARG A 50 -5.02 12.18 15.38
N VAL A 51 -5.29 12.08 14.08
CA VAL A 51 -6.36 11.22 13.52
C VAL A 51 -6.00 9.77 13.79
N LYS A 52 -6.94 9.02 14.42
CA LYS A 52 -6.74 7.60 14.77
C LYS A 52 -7.47 6.64 13.83
N THR A 53 -8.52 7.11 13.15
CA THR A 53 -9.36 6.37 12.21
C THR A 53 -9.87 7.33 11.15
N LEU A 54 -10.02 6.85 9.91
CA LEU A 54 -10.72 7.58 8.86
C LEU A 54 -12.21 7.23 8.89
N PRO A 55 -13.10 8.14 8.46
CA PRO A 55 -14.51 7.82 8.34
C PRO A 55 -14.72 6.89 7.13
N SER A 56 -15.71 6.01 7.21
CA SER A 56 -15.97 4.98 6.18
C SER A 56 -16.52 5.53 4.87
N ASP A 57 -17.01 6.76 4.90
CA ASP A 57 -17.55 7.52 3.77
C ASP A 57 -16.52 8.49 3.15
N LEU A 58 -15.25 8.44 3.60
CA LEU A 58 -14.17 9.26 3.05
C LEU A 58 -13.99 8.98 1.56
N LYS A 59 -13.97 10.04 0.75
CA LYS A 59 -13.64 9.97 -0.68
C LYS A 59 -12.45 10.85 -0.98
N VAL A 60 -11.38 10.24 -1.48
CA VAL A 60 -10.18 10.92 -1.99
C VAL A 60 -9.90 10.34 -3.39
N GLU A 61 -9.86 11.20 -4.40
CA GLU A 61 -9.59 10.75 -5.77
C GLU A 61 -8.08 10.64 -6.07
N GLY A 62 -7.24 11.44 -5.41
CA GLY A 62 -5.78 11.36 -5.51
C GLY A 62 -5.12 10.64 -4.34
N ASP A 63 -4.09 11.27 -3.78
CA ASP A 63 -3.17 10.65 -2.81
C ASP A 63 -3.60 10.88 -1.37
N LEU A 64 -3.33 9.89 -0.52
CA LEU A 64 -3.61 9.94 0.92
C LEU A 64 -2.32 9.82 1.73
N TRP A 65 -1.94 10.92 2.38
CA TRP A 65 -0.70 11.02 3.14
C TRP A 65 -0.96 10.89 4.65
N LEU A 66 -0.64 9.74 5.23
CA LEU A 66 -0.85 9.42 6.65
C LEU A 66 0.45 9.18 7.43
N SER A 67 1.60 9.45 6.82
CA SER A 67 2.91 9.18 7.41
C SER A 67 3.08 9.87 8.77
N SER A 68 3.67 9.17 9.74
CA SER A 68 3.86 9.66 11.12
C SER A 68 2.57 10.11 11.84
N SER A 69 1.38 9.78 11.31
CA SER A 69 0.12 10.10 11.97
C SER A 69 -0.21 9.11 13.09
N SER A 70 -1.22 9.43 13.90
CA SER A 70 -1.73 8.54 14.95
C SER A 70 -2.68 7.44 14.44
N ILE A 71 -2.75 7.19 13.11
CA ILE A 71 -3.69 6.25 12.51
C ILE A 71 -3.47 4.83 13.07
N LYS A 72 -4.57 4.17 13.42
CA LYS A 72 -4.58 2.80 13.98
C LYS A 72 -5.36 1.81 13.12
N LYS A 73 -6.36 2.30 12.37
CA LYS A 73 -7.23 1.51 11.52
C LYS A 73 -7.68 2.35 10.32
N LEU A 74 -7.69 1.73 9.15
CA LEU A 74 -8.33 2.23 7.94
C LEU A 74 -9.73 1.61 7.79
N PRO A 75 -10.67 2.28 7.12
CA PRO A 75 -11.97 1.71 6.81
C PRO A 75 -11.83 0.57 5.80
N ASP A 76 -12.72 -0.42 5.90
CA ASP A 76 -12.85 -1.48 4.89
C ASP A 76 -13.34 -0.88 3.57
N ASN A 77 -12.94 -1.49 2.45
CA ASN A 77 -13.26 -1.04 1.09
C ASN A 77 -12.71 0.35 0.73
N LEU A 78 -11.63 0.79 1.37
CA LEU A 78 -10.93 2.01 0.99
C LEU A 78 -10.35 1.83 -0.43
N LYS A 79 -10.76 2.70 -1.35
CA LYS A 79 -10.29 2.72 -2.75
C LYS A 79 -9.61 4.05 -3.04
N LEU A 80 -8.38 3.99 -3.53
CA LEU A 80 -7.60 5.16 -3.93
C LEU A 80 -7.08 4.96 -5.36
N ASN A 81 -7.31 5.94 -6.23
CA ASN A 81 -6.71 5.96 -7.57
C ASN A 81 -5.27 6.49 -7.56
N GLY A 82 -4.83 7.05 -6.44
CA GLY A 82 -3.49 7.53 -6.18
C GLY A 82 -2.69 6.61 -5.25
N ASP A 83 -1.82 7.24 -4.46
CA ASP A 83 -0.92 6.61 -3.49
C ASP A 83 -1.50 6.60 -2.07
N LEU A 84 -1.03 5.66 -1.25
CA LEU A 84 -1.31 5.57 0.17
C LEU A 84 -0.01 5.46 0.97
N TYR A 85 0.27 6.49 1.76
CA TYR A 85 1.49 6.59 2.56
C TYR A 85 1.19 6.38 4.05
N LEU A 86 1.61 5.25 4.61
CA LEU A 86 1.39 4.86 6.01
C LEU A 86 2.69 4.76 6.81
N GLN A 87 3.80 5.27 6.29
CA GLN A 87 5.11 5.08 6.93
C GLN A 87 5.14 5.66 8.34
N ASP A 88 5.87 4.99 9.24
CA ASP A 88 6.06 5.43 10.62
C ASP A 88 4.75 5.54 11.44
N THR A 89 3.71 4.81 11.03
CA THR A 89 2.45 4.73 11.78
C THR A 89 2.39 3.49 12.68
N ASN A 90 1.50 3.51 13.67
CA ASN A 90 1.27 2.38 14.56
C ASN A 90 0.21 1.38 14.06
N ILE A 91 -0.17 1.47 12.78
CA ILE A 91 -1.16 0.57 12.17
C ILE A 91 -0.66 -0.88 12.20
N LYS A 92 -1.55 -1.81 12.53
CA LYS A 92 -1.21 -3.23 12.73
C LYS A 92 -1.66 -4.12 11.58
N GLN A 93 -2.67 -3.71 10.82
CA GLN A 93 -3.32 -4.49 9.78
C GLN A 93 -3.83 -3.56 8.69
N LEU A 94 -3.76 -4.01 7.44
CA LEU A 94 -4.49 -3.41 6.33
C LEU A 94 -5.97 -3.83 6.40
N PRO A 95 -6.91 -2.99 5.97
CA PRO A 95 -8.34 -3.32 6.00
C PRO A 95 -8.69 -4.30 4.87
N LYS A 96 -9.90 -4.87 4.94
CA LYS A 96 -10.43 -5.71 3.85
C LYS A 96 -10.69 -4.87 2.60
N ASN A 97 -10.51 -5.47 1.43
CA ASN A 97 -10.73 -4.88 0.10
C ASN A 97 -10.03 -3.54 -0.09
N LEU A 98 -8.80 -3.39 0.45
CA LEU A 98 -7.98 -2.21 0.21
C LEU A 98 -7.53 -2.19 -1.25
N PHE A 99 -7.86 -1.12 -1.97
CA PHE A 99 -7.40 -0.88 -3.33
C PHE A 99 -6.58 0.40 -3.40
N VAL A 100 -5.33 0.28 -3.85
CA VAL A 100 -4.42 1.41 -4.08
C VAL A 100 -3.84 1.29 -5.49
N LYS A 101 -4.35 2.08 -6.44
CA LYS A 101 -4.00 1.93 -7.85
C LYS A 101 -2.51 2.12 -8.14
N ARG A 102 -1.87 3.06 -7.44
CA ARG A 102 -0.44 3.37 -7.60
C ARG A 102 0.36 2.73 -6.45
N GLN A 103 0.95 3.52 -5.56
CA GLN A 103 1.88 3.04 -4.56
C GLN A 103 1.26 2.93 -3.15
N LEU A 104 1.45 1.79 -2.50
CA LEU A 104 1.19 1.57 -1.07
C LEU A 104 2.50 1.52 -0.30
N SER A 105 2.73 2.44 0.63
CA SER A 105 3.92 2.41 1.49
C SER A 105 3.55 2.09 2.93
N ILE A 106 4.00 0.94 3.42
CA ILE A 106 3.79 0.40 4.77
C ILE A 106 5.10 0.21 5.55
N ARG A 107 6.18 0.89 5.12
CA ARG A 107 7.48 0.87 5.81
C ARG A 107 7.35 1.35 7.26
N ASN A 108 8.12 0.73 8.15
CA ASN A 108 8.10 1.04 9.58
C ASN A 108 6.70 1.04 10.22
N THR A 109 5.82 0.15 9.76
CA THR A 109 4.53 -0.12 10.43
C THR A 109 4.62 -1.39 11.29
N LYS A 110 3.51 -1.73 11.95
CA LYS A 110 3.33 -3.01 12.67
C LYS A 110 2.62 -4.07 11.82
N ILE A 111 2.39 -3.79 10.53
CA ILE A 111 1.81 -4.75 9.59
C ILE A 111 2.80 -5.91 9.40
N SER A 112 2.28 -7.13 9.51
CA SER A 112 3.07 -8.37 9.34
C SER A 112 2.38 -9.40 8.45
N VAL A 113 1.19 -9.09 7.93
CA VAL A 113 0.43 -9.96 7.02
C VAL A 113 -0.22 -9.06 5.98
N LEU A 114 -0.16 -9.46 4.70
CA LEU A 114 -0.89 -8.83 3.60
C LEU A 114 -2.23 -9.55 3.41
N PRO A 115 -3.38 -8.85 3.39
CA PRO A 115 -4.67 -9.48 3.11
C PRO A 115 -4.74 -10.09 1.70
N GLU A 116 -5.44 -11.21 1.53
CA GLU A 116 -5.60 -11.87 0.22
C GLU A 116 -6.44 -11.05 -0.78
N ASP A 117 -7.28 -10.15 -0.28
CA ASP A 117 -8.10 -9.22 -1.05
C ASP A 117 -7.41 -7.87 -1.30
N LEU A 118 -6.13 -7.74 -0.93
CA LEU A 118 -5.33 -6.54 -1.16
C LEU A 118 -5.04 -6.36 -2.65
N MET A 119 -5.33 -5.16 -3.16
CA MET A 119 -5.01 -4.76 -4.54
C MET A 119 -4.10 -3.53 -4.52
N PHE A 120 -2.92 -3.64 -5.14
CA PHE A 120 -1.96 -2.54 -5.25
C PHE A 120 -1.22 -2.55 -6.59
N GLY A 121 -0.76 -1.39 -7.05
CA GLY A 121 0.15 -1.31 -8.19
C GLY A 121 1.60 -1.57 -7.79
N SER A 122 2.09 -0.81 -6.81
CA SER A 122 3.41 -1.01 -6.19
C SER A 122 3.30 -0.99 -4.67
N ILE A 123 4.19 -1.72 -3.99
CA ILE A 123 4.24 -1.77 -2.53
C ILE A 123 5.66 -1.59 -2.00
N GLU A 124 5.78 -0.69 -1.03
CA GLU A 124 6.98 -0.49 -0.23
C GLU A 124 6.76 -1.02 1.18
N LEU A 125 7.57 -1.98 1.61
CA LEU A 125 7.37 -2.68 2.88
C LEU A 125 8.68 -3.10 3.53
N ASP A 126 8.62 -3.38 4.83
CA ASP A 126 9.70 -4.01 5.57
C ASP A 126 9.64 -5.53 5.33
N ILE A 127 10.28 -6.01 4.27
CA ILE A 127 10.11 -7.40 3.77
C ILE A 127 10.31 -8.50 4.81
N LYS A 128 11.23 -8.28 5.75
CA LYS A 128 11.53 -9.19 6.85
C LYS A 128 10.40 -9.32 7.89
N LYS A 129 9.49 -8.34 7.95
CA LYS A 129 8.35 -8.34 8.89
C LYS A 129 7.12 -9.06 8.35
N ILE A 130 7.02 -9.21 7.03
CA ILE A 130 5.84 -9.81 6.39
C ILE A 130 5.94 -11.33 6.46
N LYS A 131 4.96 -11.94 7.11
CA LYS A 131 4.97 -13.36 7.46
C LYS A 131 4.38 -14.23 6.37
N ASN A 132 3.43 -13.74 5.58
CA ASN A 132 2.73 -14.53 4.56
C ASN A 132 3.29 -14.31 3.15
N ILE A 133 4.61 -14.14 3.04
CA ILE A 133 5.34 -14.08 1.78
C ILE A 133 6.55 -15.02 1.80
N VAL A 134 7.10 -15.26 0.61
CA VAL A 134 8.45 -15.81 0.42
C VAL A 134 9.21 -14.82 -0.45
N TYR A 135 10.44 -14.49 -0.09
CA TYR A 135 11.23 -13.50 -0.83
C TYR A 135 12.65 -13.97 -1.07
N LYS A 136 13.25 -13.51 -2.17
CA LYS A 136 14.63 -13.83 -2.52
C LYS A 136 15.30 -12.63 -3.19
N LYS A 137 16.55 -12.41 -2.83
CA LYS A 137 17.41 -11.41 -3.47
C LYS A 137 18.14 -12.07 -4.63
N CYS A 138 18.09 -11.45 -5.80
CA CYS A 138 18.87 -11.83 -6.96
C CYS A 138 20.14 -10.97 -7.01
N HIS A 139 21.31 -11.60 -6.96
CA HIS A 139 22.58 -10.87 -6.86
C HIS A 139 23.07 -10.37 -8.22
N SER A 140 22.85 -11.14 -9.29
CA SER A 140 23.25 -10.80 -10.66
C SER A 140 22.66 -9.47 -11.11
N ILE A 141 21.35 -9.31 -10.95
CA ILE A 141 20.60 -8.09 -11.35
C ILE A 141 20.33 -7.10 -10.22
N LYS A 142 20.92 -7.33 -9.02
CA LYS A 142 20.72 -6.49 -7.82
C LYS A 142 19.25 -6.19 -7.48
N ALA A 143 18.36 -7.15 -7.70
CA ALA A 143 16.92 -7.00 -7.51
C ALA A 143 16.38 -7.90 -6.38
N PHE A 144 15.15 -7.65 -5.97
CA PHE A 144 14.43 -8.48 -5.02
C PHE A 144 13.06 -8.85 -5.58
N ILE A 145 12.68 -10.10 -5.34
CA ILE A 145 11.32 -10.57 -5.57
C ILE A 145 10.71 -11.06 -4.29
N PHE A 146 9.38 -11.02 -4.24
CA PHE A 146 8.63 -11.85 -3.32
C PHE A 146 7.38 -12.40 -3.97
N THR A 147 6.95 -13.54 -3.49
CA THR A 147 5.67 -14.17 -3.79
C THR A 147 4.71 -13.92 -2.65
N VAL A 148 3.45 -13.66 -3.00
CA VAL A 148 2.34 -13.45 -2.07
C VAL A 148 1.09 -14.12 -2.63
N TYR A 149 0.20 -14.63 -1.78
CA TYR A 149 -1.08 -15.18 -2.20
C TYR A 149 -2.14 -14.08 -2.20
N LEU A 150 -2.68 -13.76 -3.38
CA LEU A 150 -3.63 -12.69 -3.59
C LEU A 150 -4.68 -13.13 -4.59
N GLN A 151 -5.94 -12.78 -4.35
CA GLN A 151 -7.05 -13.05 -5.27
C GLN A 151 -7.15 -14.51 -5.73
N GLY A 152 -6.82 -15.47 -4.85
CA GLY A 152 -6.95 -16.91 -5.14
C GLY A 152 -5.75 -17.53 -5.87
N GLU A 153 -4.65 -16.80 -6.06
CA GLU A 153 -3.47 -17.32 -6.74
C GLU A 153 -2.16 -16.73 -6.19
N ILE A 154 -1.04 -17.39 -6.49
CA ILE A 154 0.29 -16.89 -6.14
C ILE A 154 0.68 -15.80 -7.14
N LYS A 155 0.98 -14.61 -6.61
CA LYS A 155 1.48 -13.46 -7.37
C LYS A 155 2.94 -13.19 -7.07
N LEU A 156 3.67 -12.73 -8.08
CA LEU A 156 5.05 -12.28 -8.01
C LEU A 156 5.14 -10.76 -8.04
N VAL A 157 5.98 -10.25 -7.15
CA VAL A 157 6.28 -8.82 -7.02
C VAL A 157 7.77 -8.62 -7.26
N TYR A 158 8.10 -7.72 -8.19
CA TYR A 158 9.47 -7.36 -8.56
C TYR A 158 9.76 -5.92 -8.14
N ASN A 159 10.75 -5.72 -7.27
CA ASN A 159 11.12 -4.40 -6.76
C ASN A 159 9.92 -3.57 -6.23
N GLY A 160 8.92 -4.25 -5.66
CA GLY A 160 7.69 -3.63 -5.14
C GLY A 160 6.54 -3.59 -6.14
N SER A 161 6.80 -3.68 -7.45
CA SER A 161 5.75 -3.69 -8.48
C SER A 161 5.11 -5.07 -8.64
N LEU A 162 3.78 -5.11 -8.60
CA LEU A 162 3.03 -6.34 -8.86
C LEU A 162 3.15 -6.70 -10.35
N ILE A 163 3.77 -7.84 -10.66
CA ILE A 163 3.95 -8.29 -12.04
C ILE A 163 2.78 -9.14 -12.49
N GLY A 164 2.34 -10.08 -11.64
CA GLY A 164 1.31 -11.03 -12.01
C GLY A 164 1.55 -12.42 -11.44
N ASN A 165 0.98 -13.43 -12.09
CA ASN A 165 1.25 -14.84 -11.80
C ASN A 165 2.62 -15.28 -12.35
N LEU A 166 2.94 -16.57 -12.22
CA LEU A 166 4.22 -17.12 -12.68
C LEU A 166 4.42 -16.96 -14.19
N GLU A 167 3.41 -17.25 -15.01
CA GLU A 167 3.51 -17.13 -16.47
C GLU A 167 3.76 -15.68 -16.89
N GLU A 168 2.98 -14.74 -16.36
CA GLU A 168 3.13 -13.30 -16.59
C GLU A 168 4.52 -12.82 -16.17
N PHE A 169 5.05 -13.34 -15.05
CA PHE A 169 6.39 -13.04 -14.59
C PHE A 169 7.46 -13.57 -15.54
N GLU A 170 7.36 -14.82 -16.01
CA GLU A 170 8.34 -15.39 -16.95
C GLU A 170 8.37 -14.58 -18.27
N GLN A 171 7.19 -14.21 -18.80
CA GLN A 171 7.09 -13.33 -19.98
C GLN A 171 7.68 -11.93 -19.73
N PHE A 172 7.47 -11.37 -18.53
CA PHE A 172 8.08 -10.10 -18.12
C PHE A 172 9.61 -10.20 -18.13
N THR A 173 10.17 -11.30 -17.60
CA THR A 173 11.63 -11.48 -17.55
C THR A 173 12.26 -11.63 -18.93
N ASP A 174 11.63 -12.37 -19.85
CA ASP A 174 12.13 -12.54 -21.22
C ASP A 174 12.22 -11.22 -22.00
N LYS A 175 11.34 -10.27 -21.69
CA LYS A 175 11.32 -8.96 -22.35
C LYS A 175 12.39 -8.01 -21.80
N LEU A 176 12.83 -8.21 -20.56
CA LEU A 176 13.63 -7.23 -19.84
C LEU A 176 15.11 -7.62 -19.70
N PHE A 177 15.42 -8.92 -19.68
CA PHE A 177 16.76 -9.42 -19.35
C PHE A 177 17.39 -10.24 -20.48
N LEU A 178 18.72 -10.36 -20.43
CA LEU A 178 19.43 -11.31 -21.29
C LEU A 178 19.04 -12.74 -20.90
N LYS A 179 19.09 -13.66 -21.87
CA LYS A 179 18.61 -15.05 -21.68
C LYS A 179 19.13 -15.72 -20.40
N ALA A 180 20.44 -15.63 -20.14
CA ALA A 180 21.03 -16.25 -18.95
C ALA A 180 20.50 -15.66 -17.63
N GLU A 181 20.30 -14.34 -17.58
CA GLU A 181 19.73 -13.64 -16.42
C GLU A 181 18.24 -13.94 -16.27
N ALA A 182 17.50 -13.98 -17.38
CA ALA A 182 16.09 -14.36 -17.39
C ALA A 182 15.91 -15.79 -16.87
N ASP A 183 16.69 -16.75 -17.35
CA ASP A 183 16.62 -18.16 -16.92
C ASP A 183 16.90 -18.30 -15.41
N GLU A 184 17.93 -17.62 -14.88
CA GLU A 184 18.20 -17.55 -13.44
C GLU A 184 16.98 -17.00 -12.70
N PHE A 185 16.41 -15.90 -13.19
CA PHE A 185 15.35 -15.19 -12.48
C PHE A 185 14.02 -15.93 -12.48
N LYS A 186 13.69 -16.61 -13.58
CA LYS A 186 12.57 -17.54 -13.66
C LYS A 186 12.73 -18.70 -12.68
N GLN A 187 13.93 -19.25 -12.55
CA GLN A 187 14.17 -20.32 -11.57
C GLN A 187 13.94 -19.83 -10.13
N ILE A 188 14.45 -18.65 -9.78
CA ILE A 188 14.21 -18.02 -8.48
C ILE A 188 12.69 -17.82 -8.24
N ALA A 189 11.96 -17.35 -9.25
CA ALA A 189 10.51 -17.17 -9.19
C ALA A 189 9.77 -18.49 -8.92
N ARG A 190 10.10 -19.56 -9.66
CA ARG A 190 9.53 -20.90 -9.46
C ARG A 190 9.80 -21.43 -8.05
N ASP A 191 11.03 -21.30 -7.57
CA ASP A 191 11.41 -21.73 -6.22
C ASP A 191 10.60 -20.99 -5.15
N CYS A 192 10.48 -19.65 -5.26
CA CYS A 192 9.69 -18.85 -4.33
C CYS A 192 8.21 -19.27 -4.35
N ALA A 193 7.63 -19.48 -5.52
CA ALA A 193 6.24 -19.89 -5.67
C ALA A 193 6.00 -21.28 -5.07
N ALA A 194 6.90 -22.24 -5.30
CA ALA A 194 6.82 -23.57 -4.71
C ALA A 194 6.91 -23.53 -3.17
N GLN A 195 7.83 -22.74 -2.62
CA GLN A 195 7.96 -22.54 -1.17
C GLN A 195 6.72 -21.89 -0.55
N LEU A 196 6.15 -20.87 -1.21
CA LEU A 196 4.92 -20.25 -0.72
C LEU A 196 3.75 -21.25 -0.78
N LYS A 197 3.63 -22.03 -1.86
CA LYS A 197 2.61 -23.08 -1.97
C LYS A 197 2.71 -24.10 -0.84
N GLN A 198 3.93 -24.55 -0.51
CA GLN A 198 4.16 -25.45 0.62
C GLN A 198 3.72 -24.81 1.94
N LYS A 199 4.05 -23.53 2.15
CA LYS A 199 3.64 -22.78 3.35
C LYS A 199 2.12 -22.69 3.49
N LEU A 200 1.41 -22.42 2.41
CA LEU A 200 -0.06 -22.35 2.39
C LEU A 200 -0.71 -23.71 2.66
N SER A 201 -0.05 -24.83 2.32
CA SER A 201 -0.58 -26.17 2.58
C SER A 201 -0.43 -26.66 4.04
N LEU A 202 0.29 -25.89 4.86
CA LEU A 202 0.57 -26.21 6.27
C LEU A 202 -0.27 -25.38 7.26
N GLU A 203 -1.06 -24.42 6.75
CA GLU A 203 -1.98 -23.56 7.51
C GLU A 203 -3.41 -24.13 7.49
#